data_AF-A0AAU9XGK9-F1
#
_entry.id   AF-A0AAU9XGK9-F1
#
_cell.length_a   1.000
_cell.length_b   1.000
_cell.length_c   1.000
_cell.angle_alpha   90.00
_cell.angle_beta   90.00
_cell.angle_gamma   90.00
#
_symmetry.space_group_name_H-M   'P 1'
#
loop_
_entity.id
_entity.type
_entity.pdbx_description
1 polymer ?
#
loop_
_entity_poly.entity_id
_entity_poly.type
_entity_poly.pdbx_seq_one_letter_code
_entity_poly.pdbx_strand_id
1 'polypeptide(L)'
;MPSVIKNQGEEVKELLIERRMKWLSAISRVGLTEDILKNDRVCSCHFVSGCPAANWDKYNVHWVPSLHLGHDKKGKMDLELQAARSDRVKTRRKRRHEQALTETAAKVQLLDVDGKMVKELIFDNSSSDIRNETSVGNKQDVDFGDLDEVSSQFNKLTLKDATSQTESETKNSTTQTEEYDYMFENVKKATFDLEDMQDDDKVHIYTGLPTFHVLNCLYYEHMCIYITRKSLTLTKFQILMIVLLKLRLDVPFQDLAY
;
A
#
# COMPACT_ATOMS: atom_id res chain seq x y z
N MET A 1 -19.33 -9.89 -10.15
CA MET A 1 -17.97 -10.01 -10.72
C MET A 1 -17.57 -8.66 -11.33
N PRO A 2 -16.28 -8.28 -11.41
CA PRO A 2 -15.89 -6.99 -11.95
C PRO A 2 -16.39 -6.79 -13.38
N SER A 3 -17.10 -5.69 -13.62
CA SER A 3 -17.57 -5.30 -14.94
C SER A 3 -16.48 -4.59 -15.72
N VAL A 4 -16.40 -4.85 -17.03
CA VAL A 4 -15.50 -4.15 -17.93
C VAL A 4 -16.25 -2.98 -18.54
N ILE A 5 -15.81 -1.76 -18.20
CA ILE A 5 -16.38 -0.52 -18.69
C ILE A 5 -15.59 -0.09 -19.93
N LYS A 6 -16.26 0.05 -21.08
CA LYS A 6 -15.61 0.30 -22.38
C LYS A 6 -15.44 1.79 -22.73
N ASN A 7 -16.06 2.70 -21.97
CA ASN A 7 -16.14 4.13 -22.29
C ASN A 7 -15.25 5.03 -21.42
N GLN A 8 -14.31 4.47 -20.65
CA GLN A 8 -13.42 5.22 -19.73
C GLN A 8 -11.95 5.30 -20.20
N GLY A 9 -11.70 5.10 -21.50
CA GLY A 9 -10.35 5.04 -22.07
C GLY A 9 -9.77 3.62 -22.11
N GLU A 10 -8.72 3.43 -22.91
CA GLU A 10 -8.15 2.10 -23.18
C GLU A 10 -7.41 1.54 -21.96
N GLU A 11 -6.63 2.35 -21.25
CA GLU A 11 -5.88 1.93 -20.05
C GLU A 11 -6.80 1.40 -18.94
N VAL A 12 -7.92 2.10 -18.68
CA VAL A 12 -8.91 1.67 -17.67
C VAL A 12 -9.58 0.37 -18.10
N LYS A 13 -9.90 0.25 -19.39
CA LYS A 13 -10.49 -0.96 -19.97
C LYS A 13 -9.54 -2.16 -19.86
N GLU A 14 -8.27 -1.99 -20.17
CA GLU A 14 -7.24 -3.02 -20.00
C GLU A 14 -7.11 -3.48 -18.55
N LEU A 15 -7.07 -2.55 -17.59
CA LEU A 15 -7.03 -2.88 -16.16
C LEU A 15 -8.25 -3.66 -15.69
N LEU A 16 -9.45 -3.29 -16.15
CA LEU A 16 -10.68 -4.01 -15.82
C LEU A 16 -10.72 -5.40 -16.45
N ILE A 17 -10.22 -5.55 -17.69
CA ILE A 17 -10.09 -6.84 -18.36
C ILE A 17 -9.11 -7.72 -17.57
N GLU A 18 -7.94 -7.22 -17.23
CA GLU A 18 -6.94 -7.95 -16.46
C GLU A 18 -7.50 -8.39 -15.11
N ARG A 19 -8.19 -7.48 -14.40
CA ARG A 19 -8.84 -7.79 -13.13
C ARG A 19 -9.86 -8.91 -13.31
N ARG A 20 -10.74 -8.82 -14.31
CA ARG A 20 -11.76 -9.84 -14.59
C ARG A 20 -11.13 -11.19 -14.91
N MET A 21 -10.07 -11.22 -15.72
CA MET A 21 -9.35 -12.46 -16.05
C MET A 21 -8.73 -13.11 -14.81
N LYS A 22 -8.10 -12.33 -13.93
CA LYS A 22 -7.56 -12.85 -12.66
C LYS A 22 -8.66 -13.37 -11.73
N TRP A 23 -9.80 -12.70 -11.66
CA TRP A 23 -10.96 -13.19 -10.88
C TRP A 23 -11.49 -14.52 -11.39
N LEU A 24 -11.66 -14.65 -12.72
CA LEU A 24 -12.08 -15.90 -13.34
C LEU A 24 -11.09 -17.03 -13.06
N SER A 25 -9.79 -16.75 -13.17
CA SER A 25 -8.72 -17.69 -12.86
C SER A 25 -8.70 -18.10 -11.38
N ALA A 26 -9.01 -17.18 -10.46
CA ALA A 26 -9.08 -17.46 -9.04
C ALA A 26 -10.31 -18.32 -8.69
N ILE A 27 -11.49 -17.94 -9.19
CA ILE A 27 -12.75 -18.64 -8.95
C ILE A 27 -12.70 -20.06 -9.54
N SER A 28 -12.05 -20.25 -10.70
CA SER A 28 -11.77 -21.55 -11.30
C SER A 28 -12.99 -22.49 -11.44
N ARG A 29 -14.19 -21.90 -11.59
CA ARG A 29 -15.44 -22.65 -11.82
C ARG A 29 -15.63 -22.97 -13.30
N VAL A 30 -16.10 -24.17 -13.58
CA VAL A 30 -16.46 -24.62 -14.94
C VAL A 30 -17.83 -24.04 -15.34
N GLY A 31 -18.00 -23.72 -16.62
CA GLY A 31 -19.31 -23.34 -17.18
C GLY A 31 -19.70 -21.86 -17.00
N LEU A 32 -18.74 -20.98 -16.76
CA LEU A 32 -18.98 -19.54 -16.63
C LEU A 32 -19.20 -18.89 -18.01
N THR A 33 -20.47 -18.66 -18.40
CA THR A 33 -20.85 -17.89 -19.60
C THR A 33 -21.03 -16.41 -19.28
N GLU A 34 -20.91 -15.51 -20.26
CA GLU A 34 -21.02 -14.06 -20.03
C GLU A 34 -22.33 -13.63 -19.35
N ASP A 35 -23.43 -14.33 -19.61
CA ASP A 35 -24.73 -14.03 -18.99
C ASP A 35 -24.78 -14.42 -17.51
N ILE A 36 -24.12 -15.51 -17.14
CA ILE A 36 -23.95 -15.89 -15.73
C ILE A 36 -23.06 -14.86 -15.03
N LEU A 37 -21.97 -14.45 -15.70
CA LEU A 37 -20.98 -13.52 -15.19
C LEU A 37 -21.53 -12.13 -14.87
N LYS A 38 -22.59 -11.68 -15.55
CA LYS A 38 -23.29 -10.40 -15.27
C LYS A 38 -23.89 -10.39 -13.86
N ASN A 39 -24.43 -11.53 -13.42
CA ASN A 39 -25.13 -11.66 -12.14
C ASN A 39 -24.28 -12.34 -11.06
N ASP A 40 -23.14 -12.92 -11.43
CA ASP A 40 -22.27 -13.64 -10.51
C ASP A 40 -21.74 -12.73 -9.40
N ARG A 41 -21.74 -13.22 -8.16
CA ARG A 41 -21.34 -12.47 -6.96
C ARG A 41 -20.38 -13.29 -6.13
N VAL A 42 -19.42 -12.59 -5.53
CA VAL A 42 -18.40 -13.15 -4.63
C VAL A 42 -18.63 -12.51 -3.27
N CYS A 43 -18.80 -13.31 -2.21
CA CYS A 43 -18.95 -12.80 -0.85
C CYS A 43 -17.68 -12.04 -0.41
N SER A 44 -17.84 -11.16 0.57
CA SER A 44 -16.74 -10.54 1.33
C SER A 44 -15.79 -11.58 1.94
N CYS A 45 -16.30 -12.76 2.28
CA CYS A 45 -15.55 -13.84 2.92
C CYS A 45 -14.39 -14.42 2.09
N HIS A 46 -14.28 -14.07 0.80
CA HIS A 46 -13.14 -14.44 -0.05
C HIS A 46 -11.96 -13.44 -0.01
N PHE A 47 -12.08 -12.37 0.79
CA PHE A 47 -11.08 -11.33 0.98
C PHE A 47 -10.67 -11.25 2.46
N VAL A 48 -9.38 -11.04 2.74
CA VAL A 48 -8.86 -10.98 4.12
C VAL A 48 -9.48 -9.83 4.92
N SER A 49 -9.63 -8.65 4.30
CA SER A 49 -10.26 -7.47 4.90
C SER A 49 -11.79 -7.48 4.84
N GLY A 50 -12.39 -8.50 4.20
CA GLY A 50 -13.83 -8.52 3.93
C GLY A 50 -14.28 -7.61 2.78
N CYS A 51 -13.38 -6.96 2.05
CA CYS A 51 -13.75 -6.14 0.90
C CYS A 51 -12.72 -6.24 -0.25
N PRO A 52 -13.18 -6.25 -1.53
CA PRO A 52 -12.27 -6.17 -2.67
C PRO A 52 -11.63 -4.78 -2.76
N ALA A 53 -10.38 -4.72 -3.22
CA ALA A 53 -9.71 -3.44 -3.50
C ALA A 53 -10.38 -2.67 -4.65
N ALA A 54 -10.02 -1.39 -4.82
CA ALA A 54 -10.49 -0.57 -5.92
C ALA A 54 -10.02 -1.10 -7.30
N ASN A 55 -10.70 -0.71 -8.38
CA ASN A 55 -10.38 -1.19 -9.73
C ASN A 55 -8.98 -0.78 -10.20
N TRP A 56 -8.49 0.39 -9.80
CA TRP A 56 -7.17 0.91 -10.16
C TRP A 56 -6.04 0.32 -9.29
N ASP A 57 -6.34 -0.36 -8.18
CA ASP A 57 -5.35 -0.75 -7.18
C ASP A 57 -4.66 -2.08 -7.52
N LYS A 58 -3.89 -2.06 -8.62
CA LYS A 58 -3.40 -3.27 -9.26
C LYS A 58 -2.56 -4.18 -8.35
N TYR A 59 -1.84 -3.56 -7.44
CA TYR A 59 -0.83 -4.26 -6.62
C TYR A 59 -1.37 -4.67 -5.26
N ASN A 60 -2.64 -4.39 -4.97
CA ASN A 60 -3.29 -4.76 -3.72
C ASN A 60 -3.61 -6.26 -3.66
N VAL A 61 -3.36 -6.86 -2.51
CA VAL A 61 -3.63 -8.28 -2.25
C VAL A 61 -5.12 -8.60 -2.33
N HIS A 62 -5.99 -7.64 -2.06
CA HIS A 62 -7.45 -7.76 -2.18
C HIS A 62 -7.96 -7.42 -3.59
N TRP A 63 -7.08 -7.19 -4.56
CA TRP A 63 -7.52 -6.89 -5.92
C TRP A 63 -8.19 -8.09 -6.58
N VAL A 64 -7.80 -9.30 -6.17
CA VAL A 64 -8.31 -10.61 -6.61
C VAL A 64 -8.71 -11.42 -5.38
N PRO A 65 -9.87 -12.12 -5.37
CA PRO A 65 -10.23 -12.99 -4.26
C PRO A 65 -9.22 -14.13 -4.13
N SER A 66 -8.88 -14.50 -2.89
CA SER A 66 -7.84 -15.50 -2.61
C SER A 66 -8.26 -16.55 -1.58
N LEU A 67 -9.26 -16.26 -0.74
CA LEU A 67 -9.67 -17.14 0.34
C LEU A 67 -10.89 -17.99 -0.03
N HIS A 68 -10.99 -19.20 0.53
CA HIS A 68 -12.19 -20.05 0.49
C HIS A 68 -12.77 -20.37 -0.91
N LEU A 69 -11.93 -20.44 -1.95
CA LEU A 69 -12.39 -20.61 -3.34
C LEU A 69 -12.77 -22.04 -3.73
N GLY A 70 -12.67 -23.01 -2.81
CA GLY A 70 -13.18 -24.38 -3.00
C GLY A 70 -12.35 -25.25 -3.95
N HIS A 71 -11.17 -24.79 -4.38
CA HIS A 71 -10.24 -25.56 -5.21
C HIS A 71 -8.90 -25.68 -4.48
N ASP A 72 -8.59 -26.88 -4.00
CA ASP A 72 -7.28 -27.20 -3.42
C ASP A 72 -6.23 -27.17 -4.53
N LYS A 73 -5.59 -26.02 -4.76
CA LYS A 73 -4.27 -25.97 -5.42
C LYS A 73 -3.21 -26.48 -4.43
N LYS A 74 -3.36 -27.71 -3.93
CA LYS A 74 -2.32 -28.44 -3.20
C LYS A 74 -1.53 -29.29 -4.18
N GLY A 75 -0.80 -28.64 -5.09
CA GLY A 75 0.55 -29.16 -5.32
C GLY A 75 1.28 -29.02 -3.99
N LYS A 76 2.00 -30.04 -3.51
CA LYS A 76 2.92 -29.87 -2.38
C LYS A 76 3.89 -28.76 -2.77
N MET A 77 3.56 -27.53 -2.40
CA MET A 77 4.42 -26.39 -2.57
C MET A 77 5.53 -26.63 -1.56
N ASP A 78 6.72 -26.91 -2.05
CA ASP A 78 7.87 -27.08 -1.18
C ASP A 78 8.07 -25.76 -0.42
N LEU A 79 7.68 -25.79 0.85
CA LEU A 79 7.70 -24.63 1.74
C LEU A 79 9.12 -24.07 1.86
N GLU A 80 10.13 -24.93 1.69
CA GLU A 80 11.53 -24.56 1.69
C GLU A 80 11.91 -23.78 0.42
N LEU A 81 11.49 -24.23 -0.77
CA LEU A 81 11.64 -23.47 -2.02
C LEU A 81 10.85 -22.14 -1.99
N GLN A 82 9.66 -22.11 -1.38
CA GLN A 82 8.87 -20.89 -1.19
C GLN A 82 9.59 -19.89 -0.27
N ALA A 83 10.06 -20.35 0.88
CA ALA A 83 10.82 -19.56 1.84
C ALA A 83 12.11 -19.02 1.20
N ALA A 84 12.89 -19.88 0.53
CA ALA A 84 14.11 -19.48 -0.17
C ALA A 84 13.86 -18.48 -1.32
N ARG A 85 12.70 -18.55 -2.00
CA ARG A 85 12.30 -17.54 -2.99
C ARG A 85 11.94 -16.21 -2.30
N SER A 86 11.19 -16.26 -1.21
CA SER A 86 10.84 -15.09 -0.39
C SER A 86 12.08 -14.38 0.15
N ASP A 87 13.02 -15.12 0.74
CA ASP A 87 14.25 -14.56 1.31
C ASP A 87 15.15 -13.92 0.24
N ARG A 88 15.22 -14.53 -0.95
CA ARG A 88 15.92 -13.93 -2.10
C ARG A 88 15.27 -12.62 -2.56
N VAL A 89 13.94 -12.54 -2.53
CA VAL A 89 13.22 -11.29 -2.85
C VAL A 89 13.46 -10.23 -1.77
N LYS A 90 13.39 -10.60 -0.48
CA LYS A 90 13.71 -9.71 0.66
C LYS A 90 15.12 -9.12 0.53
N THR A 91 16.11 -9.99 0.29
CA THR A 91 17.52 -9.58 0.14
C THR A 91 17.71 -8.63 -1.05
N ARG A 92 17.09 -8.91 -2.20
CA ARG A 92 17.15 -8.04 -3.39
C ARG A 92 16.53 -6.67 -3.13
N ARG A 93 15.40 -6.61 -2.42
CA ARG A 93 14.72 -5.36 -2.05
C ARG A 93 15.56 -4.54 -1.07
N LYS A 94 16.07 -5.16 -0.01
CA LYS A 94 16.96 -4.52 0.97
C LYS A 94 18.18 -3.89 0.30
N ARG A 95 18.86 -4.66 -0.58
CA ARG A 95 20.03 -4.15 -1.32
C ARG A 95 19.70 -2.95 -2.21
N ARG A 96 18.56 -2.97 -2.92
CA ARG A 96 18.12 -1.84 -3.76
C ARG A 96 17.83 -0.60 -2.91
N HIS A 97 17.22 -0.77 -1.75
CA HIS A 97 16.92 0.32 -0.83
C HIS A 97 18.21 0.94 -0.26
N GLU A 98 19.16 0.11 0.19
CA GLU A 98 20.48 0.57 0.63
C GLU A 98 21.24 1.31 -0.47
N GLN A 99 21.23 0.78 -1.70
CA GLN A 99 21.82 1.46 -2.86
C GLN A 99 21.18 2.83 -3.10
N ALA A 100 19.85 2.92 -3.09
CA ALA A 100 19.15 4.19 -3.24
C ALA A 100 19.52 5.18 -2.14
N LEU A 101 19.63 4.75 -0.88
CA LEU A 101 20.07 5.61 0.23
C LEU A 101 21.52 6.09 0.05
N THR A 102 22.42 5.25 -0.44
CA THR A 102 23.81 5.67 -0.72
C THR A 102 23.88 6.66 -1.88
N GLU A 103 23.09 6.46 -2.94
CA GLU A 103 23.00 7.37 -4.07
C GLU A 103 22.40 8.71 -3.69
N THR A 104 21.34 8.73 -2.87
CA THR A 104 20.73 9.97 -2.39
C THR A 104 21.68 10.71 -1.46
N ALA A 105 22.37 10.02 -0.54
CA ALA A 105 23.37 10.63 0.32
C ALA A 105 24.53 11.25 -0.48
N ALA A 106 25.02 10.57 -1.52
CA ALA A 106 26.04 11.11 -2.41
C ALA A 106 25.55 12.35 -3.18
N LYS A 107 24.30 12.35 -3.66
CA LYS A 107 23.68 13.52 -4.30
C LYS A 107 23.52 14.70 -3.34
N VAL A 108 23.18 14.45 -2.07
CA VAL A 108 23.07 15.50 -1.04
C VAL A 108 24.42 16.14 -0.74
N GLN A 109 25.50 15.35 -0.69
CA GLN A 109 26.86 15.90 -0.49
C GLN A 109 27.31 16.82 -1.65
N LEU A 110 26.79 16.60 -2.86
CA LEU A 110 27.06 17.43 -4.03
C LEU A 110 26.25 18.75 -4.04
N LEU A 111 25.27 18.94 -3.15
CA LEU A 111 24.49 20.18 -3.08
C LEU A 111 25.27 21.36 -2.47
N ASP A 112 26.32 21.07 -1.68
CA ASP A 112 27.17 22.09 -1.03
C ASP A 112 28.35 22.55 -1.91
N VAL A 113 28.43 22.03 -3.13
CA VAL A 113 29.46 22.40 -4.11
C VAL A 113 28.87 23.42 -5.07
N ASP A 114 29.52 24.59 -5.18
CA ASP A 114 29.11 25.63 -6.12
C ASP A 114 29.00 25.09 -7.55
N GLY A 115 27.77 25.10 -8.08
CA GLY A 115 27.46 24.67 -9.43
C GLY A 115 27.91 25.70 -10.48
N LYS A 116 28.10 25.24 -11.73
CA LYS A 116 28.32 26.17 -12.85
C LYS A 116 27.04 26.99 -13.09
N MET A 117 27.20 28.32 -13.19
CA MET A 117 26.10 29.25 -13.47
C MET A 117 25.37 28.83 -14.76
N VAL A 118 24.09 28.53 -14.63
CA VAL A 118 23.21 28.26 -15.78
C VAL A 118 23.07 29.58 -16.54
N LYS A 119 23.38 29.58 -17.85
CA LYS A 119 23.18 30.75 -18.71
C LYS A 119 21.71 31.17 -18.66
N GLU A 120 21.44 32.47 -18.57
CA GLU A 120 20.08 33.02 -18.49
C GLU A 120 19.19 32.44 -19.60
N LEU A 121 18.13 31.74 -19.19
CA LEU A 121 17.06 31.33 -20.08
C LEU A 121 16.13 32.53 -20.25
N ILE A 122 16.28 33.24 -21.36
CA ILE A 122 15.37 34.32 -21.76
C ILE A 122 14.02 33.67 -22.09
N PHE A 123 13.04 33.83 -21.20
CA PHE A 123 11.66 33.47 -21.45
C PHE A 123 10.96 34.66 -22.12
N ASP A 124 10.97 34.69 -23.45
CA ASP A 124 10.19 35.66 -24.21
C ASP A 124 8.70 35.35 -24.07
N ASN A 125 8.03 36.12 -23.20
CA ASN A 125 6.60 36.06 -22.96
C ASN A 125 5.85 36.91 -23.99
N SER A 126 5.88 36.50 -25.26
CA SER A 126 4.93 36.96 -26.27
C SER A 126 3.91 35.85 -26.52
N SER A 127 2.77 35.94 -25.82
CA SER A 127 1.58 35.15 -26.15
C SER A 127 1.07 35.55 -27.53
N SER A 128 1.16 34.65 -28.50
CA SER A 128 0.20 34.58 -29.61
C SER A 128 0.05 33.14 -30.07
N ASP A 129 -1.19 32.76 -30.31
CA ASP A 129 -1.67 31.46 -30.78
C ASP A 129 -0.85 30.86 -31.93
N ILE A 130 -0.85 29.52 -32.06
CA ILE A 130 -1.28 28.76 -33.25
C ILE A 130 -0.88 27.27 -33.15
N ARG A 131 -1.93 26.42 -33.17
CA ARG A 131 -2.16 25.14 -33.88
C ARG A 131 -1.07 24.05 -34.01
N ASN A 132 -1.55 22.81 -33.81
CA ASN A 132 -1.06 21.51 -34.28
C ASN A 132 -0.17 21.54 -35.54
N GLU A 133 0.98 20.85 -35.52
CA GLU A 133 1.19 19.52 -36.12
C GLU A 133 2.70 19.15 -36.26
N THR A 134 3.01 17.93 -35.83
CA THR A 134 3.83 16.91 -36.54
C THR A 134 5.37 17.06 -36.70
N SER A 135 6.06 16.14 -35.98
CA SER A 135 7.14 15.24 -36.42
C SER A 135 8.64 15.59 -36.22
N VAL A 136 9.39 14.48 -36.09
CA VAL A 136 10.84 14.24 -36.07
C VAL A 136 11.46 14.34 -34.68
N GLY A 137 11.97 13.29 -34.04
CA GLY A 137 12.29 11.92 -34.45
C GLY A 137 13.56 11.51 -33.71
N ASN A 138 13.53 10.39 -32.98
CA ASN A 138 14.66 9.46 -32.92
C ASN A 138 14.24 8.13 -32.27
N LYS A 139 14.35 7.10 -33.10
CA LYS A 139 14.20 5.68 -32.81
C LYS A 139 15.34 5.20 -31.93
N GLN A 140 15.06 4.27 -31.03
CA GLN A 140 15.94 3.11 -30.85
C GLN A 140 15.09 1.85 -30.90
N ASP A 141 15.37 1.07 -31.94
CA ASP A 141 14.84 -0.24 -32.22
C ASP A 141 15.40 -1.26 -31.21
N VAL A 142 14.53 -2.13 -30.70
CA VAL A 142 14.91 -3.51 -30.35
C VAL A 142 13.73 -4.42 -30.70
N ASP A 143 13.93 -5.10 -31.82
CA ASP A 143 13.16 -6.23 -32.35
C ASP A 143 13.33 -7.46 -31.45
N PHE A 144 12.28 -8.28 -31.33
CA PHE A 144 12.27 -9.70 -31.71
C PHE A 144 11.15 -10.49 -31.01
N GLY A 145 10.32 -11.18 -31.79
CA GLY A 145 9.80 -12.50 -31.44
C GLY A 145 8.31 -12.64 -31.15
N ASP A 146 7.53 -12.78 -32.22
CA ASP A 146 6.28 -13.56 -32.29
C ASP A 146 6.48 -14.97 -31.70
N LEU A 147 5.50 -15.52 -30.99
CA LEU A 147 5.12 -16.94 -31.09
C LEU A 147 3.86 -17.25 -30.27
N ASP A 148 2.76 -17.19 -30.97
CA ASP A 148 1.46 -17.80 -30.72
C ASP A 148 1.59 -19.36 -30.75
N GLU A 149 2.06 -20.02 -29.68
CA GLU A 149 2.15 -21.50 -29.70
C GLU A 149 2.19 -22.20 -28.33
N VAL A 150 1.20 -22.00 -27.43
CA VAL A 150 0.91 -23.01 -26.38
C VAL A 150 -0.58 -23.03 -26.02
N SER A 151 -1.45 -23.07 -27.03
CA SER A 151 -2.92 -23.22 -26.87
C SER A 151 -3.38 -24.70 -26.88
N SER A 152 -2.46 -25.67 -26.89
CA SER A 152 -2.80 -27.02 -27.37
C SER A 152 -2.43 -28.18 -26.44
N GLN A 153 -2.23 -27.97 -25.13
CA GLN A 153 -1.98 -29.09 -24.22
C GLN A 153 -2.48 -28.84 -22.81
N PHE A 154 -3.75 -29.15 -22.50
CA PHE A 154 -4.11 -29.87 -21.27
C PHE A 154 -5.58 -30.34 -21.24
N ASN A 155 -6.08 -30.88 -22.36
CA ASN A 155 -7.27 -31.73 -22.34
C ASN A 155 -6.83 -33.16 -21.97
N LYS A 156 -6.70 -33.46 -20.68
CA LYS A 156 -6.73 -34.87 -20.23
C LYS A 156 -7.06 -35.05 -18.74
N LEU A 157 -8.32 -35.45 -18.53
CA LEU A 157 -8.76 -36.49 -17.59
C LEU A 157 -9.12 -36.16 -16.12
N THR A 158 -10.44 -36.12 -15.92
CA THR A 158 -11.26 -36.93 -14.99
C THR A 158 -11.15 -36.75 -13.47
N LEU A 159 -12.29 -36.31 -12.93
CA LEU A 159 -12.74 -36.32 -11.54
C LEU A 159 -12.83 -37.74 -10.96
N LYS A 160 -12.44 -37.90 -9.69
CA LYS A 160 -12.96 -38.93 -8.78
C LYS A 160 -13.19 -38.33 -7.40
N ASP A 161 -14.40 -38.53 -6.90
CA ASP A 161 -14.88 -38.23 -5.56
C ASP A 161 -14.11 -38.98 -4.46
N ALA A 162 -13.98 -38.35 -3.28
CA ALA A 162 -14.26 -38.96 -1.98
C ALA A 162 -13.92 -37.99 -0.82
N THR A 163 -14.96 -37.42 -0.23
CA THR A 163 -15.38 -37.60 1.18
C THR A 163 -14.34 -37.54 2.31
N SER A 164 -14.54 -36.52 3.16
CA SER A 164 -14.49 -36.49 4.64
C SER A 164 -13.19 -36.17 5.42
N GLN A 165 -13.31 -35.03 6.11
CA GLN A 165 -13.16 -34.80 7.56
C GLN A 165 -11.77 -34.68 8.21
N THR A 166 -11.68 -33.63 9.05
CA THR A 166 -10.80 -33.40 10.23
C THR A 166 -9.30 -33.30 9.94
N GLU A 167 -8.48 -32.40 10.49
CA GLU A 167 -8.50 -31.69 11.75
C GLU A 167 -7.55 -30.47 11.67
N SER A 168 -7.72 -29.58 12.65
CA SER A 168 -7.00 -28.33 12.88
C SER A 168 -5.50 -28.49 13.11
N GLU A 169 -4.69 -27.74 12.35
CA GLU A 169 -3.40 -27.24 12.82
C GLU A 169 -3.28 -25.77 12.43
N THR A 170 -3.37 -24.90 13.44
CA THR A 170 -3.00 -23.50 13.35
C THR A 170 -1.51 -23.40 13.04
N LYS A 171 -1.18 -23.40 11.76
CA LYS A 171 0.14 -22.98 11.29
C LYS A 171 0.13 -21.48 11.23
N ASN A 172 0.95 -20.88 12.09
CA ASN A 172 1.21 -19.45 12.14
C ASN A 172 1.70 -19.02 10.77
N SER A 173 0.78 -18.58 9.93
CA SER A 173 1.09 -17.86 8.70
C SER A 173 1.72 -16.56 9.16
N THR A 174 3.05 -16.45 9.08
CA THR A 174 3.75 -15.17 9.16
C THR A 174 2.99 -14.19 8.26
N THR A 175 2.27 -13.26 8.89
CA THR A 175 1.46 -12.28 8.19
C THR A 175 2.39 -11.33 7.45
N GLN A 176 1.93 -10.78 6.32
CA GLN A 176 2.64 -9.75 5.53
C GLN A 176 3.09 -8.50 6.31
N THR A 177 2.85 -8.42 7.61
CA THR A 177 3.32 -7.31 8.45
C THR A 177 4.83 -7.38 8.65
N GLU A 178 5.40 -8.56 8.88
CA GLU A 178 6.85 -8.71 9.10
C GLU A 178 7.71 -8.33 7.89
N GLU A 179 7.17 -8.43 6.66
CA GLU A 179 7.89 -8.06 5.44
C GLU A 179 8.05 -6.55 5.24
N TYR A 180 7.39 -5.72 6.05
CA TYR A 180 7.54 -4.25 6.06
C TYR A 180 7.95 -3.70 7.41
N ASP A 181 8.20 -4.54 8.43
CA ASP A 181 8.54 -4.07 9.78
C ASP A 181 9.76 -3.16 9.77
N TYR A 182 10.78 -3.42 8.94
CA TYR A 182 11.94 -2.53 8.77
C TYR A 182 11.58 -1.13 8.23
N MET A 183 10.45 -0.99 7.53
CA MET A 183 9.93 0.28 7.04
C MET A 183 9.17 1.04 8.14
N PHE A 184 8.71 0.31 9.17
CA PHE A 184 8.05 0.81 10.37
C PHE A 184 8.93 0.81 11.63
N GLU A 185 10.13 0.26 11.61
CA GLU A 185 11.14 0.42 12.68
C GLU A 185 11.51 1.90 12.87
N ASN A 186 11.28 2.70 11.82
CA ASN A 186 11.34 4.16 11.85
C ASN A 186 9.96 4.83 11.98
N VAL A 187 8.90 4.14 12.43
CA VAL A 187 7.68 4.82 12.92
C VAL A 187 8.19 5.77 13.99
N LYS A 188 8.26 7.05 13.61
CA LYS A 188 8.66 8.15 14.47
C LYS A 188 8.00 7.88 15.82
N LYS A 189 8.82 7.64 16.85
CA LYS A 189 8.36 7.46 18.22
C LYS A 189 7.25 8.49 18.46
N ALA A 190 6.05 8.02 18.82
CA ALA A 190 4.86 8.85 18.70
C ALA A 190 5.05 10.13 19.52
N THR A 191 5.24 11.25 18.84
CA THR A 191 5.53 12.52 19.49
C THR A 191 4.36 12.92 20.37
N PHE A 192 4.63 13.35 21.61
CA PHE A 192 3.64 13.75 22.61
C PHE A 192 2.71 12.61 23.10
N ASP A 193 3.15 11.36 23.07
CA ASP A 193 2.50 10.28 23.82
C ASP A 193 2.86 10.32 25.33
N LEU A 194 2.29 9.40 26.12
CA LEU A 194 2.54 9.37 27.58
C LEU A 194 4.02 9.13 27.90
N GLU A 195 4.70 8.30 27.12
CA GLU A 195 6.11 7.95 27.33
C GLU A 195 7.02 9.14 26.97
N ASP A 196 6.68 9.86 25.91
CA ASP A 196 7.41 11.02 25.42
C ASP A 196 7.27 12.27 26.32
N MET A 197 6.22 12.31 27.15
CA MET A 197 5.90 13.41 28.09
C MET A 197 6.32 13.15 29.54
N GLN A 198 7.10 12.10 29.84
CA GLN A 198 7.58 11.84 31.21
C GLN A 198 8.56 12.89 31.74
N ASP A 199 9.15 13.69 30.85
CA ASP A 199 10.05 14.78 31.20
C ASP A 199 9.27 16.03 31.65
N ASP A 200 9.42 16.40 32.92
CA ASP A 200 8.73 17.54 33.54
C ASP A 200 9.07 18.88 32.87
N ASP A 201 10.33 19.08 32.44
CA ASP A 201 10.74 20.32 31.75
C ASP A 201 10.01 20.44 30.41
N LYS A 202 9.90 19.32 29.70
CA LYS A 202 9.19 19.23 28.43
C LYS A 202 7.70 19.50 28.62
N VAL A 203 7.08 18.93 29.66
CA VAL A 203 5.66 19.20 30.00
C VAL A 203 5.44 20.68 30.31
N HIS A 204 6.33 21.28 31.09
CA HIS A 204 6.25 22.70 31.43
C HIS A 204 6.38 23.61 30.19
N ILE A 205 7.29 23.29 29.28
CA ILE A 205 7.47 24.06 28.04
C ILE A 205 6.19 24.00 27.19
N TYR A 206 5.69 22.81 26.90
CA TYR A 206 4.62 22.60 25.92
C TYR A 206 3.20 22.82 26.46
N THR A 207 2.96 22.56 27.75
CA THR A 207 1.61 22.67 28.35
C THR A 207 1.50 23.76 29.40
N GLY A 208 2.61 24.16 30.01
CA GLY A 208 2.62 25.10 31.13
C GLY A 208 2.24 24.51 32.46
N LEU A 209 1.99 23.20 32.50
CA LEU A 209 1.78 22.47 33.74
C LEU A 209 3.13 22.21 34.42
N PRO A 210 3.16 22.16 35.76
CA PRO A 210 4.42 22.08 36.50
C PRO A 210 5.13 20.73 36.35
N THR A 211 4.39 19.63 36.20
CA THR A 211 4.95 18.27 36.08
C THR A 211 4.04 17.37 35.24
N PHE A 212 4.61 16.27 34.73
CA PHE A 212 3.89 15.19 34.06
C PHE A 212 2.80 14.60 34.96
N HIS A 213 3.03 14.52 36.28
CA HIS A 213 2.03 14.00 37.21
C HIS A 213 0.72 14.80 37.16
N VAL A 214 0.82 16.14 37.14
CA VAL A 214 -0.36 17.02 37.05
C VAL A 214 -1.06 16.87 35.69
N LEU A 215 -0.29 16.79 34.60
CA LEU A 215 -0.83 16.51 33.27
C LEU A 215 -1.57 15.16 33.22
N ASN A 216 -1.01 14.13 33.86
CA ASN A 216 -1.55 12.80 33.87
C ASN A 216 -2.83 12.71 34.72
N CYS A 217 -2.86 13.34 35.90
CA CYS A 217 -4.07 13.49 36.70
C CYS A 217 -5.17 14.24 35.93
N LEU A 218 -4.84 15.37 35.28
CA LEU A 218 -5.79 16.10 34.44
C LEU A 218 -6.38 15.20 33.35
N TYR A 219 -5.54 14.41 32.69
CA TYR A 219 -5.98 13.47 31.66
C TYR A 219 -6.93 12.41 32.22
N TYR A 220 -6.55 11.67 33.26
CA TYR A 220 -7.34 10.53 33.76
C TYR A 220 -8.55 10.95 34.59
N GLU A 221 -8.44 11.99 35.42
CA GLU A 221 -9.50 12.38 36.37
C GLU A 221 -10.53 13.32 35.75
N HIS A 222 -10.12 14.16 34.79
CA HIS A 222 -10.99 15.23 34.30
C HIS A 222 -11.30 15.16 32.81
N MET A 223 -10.35 14.75 31.96
CA MET A 223 -10.48 14.99 30.51
C MET A 223 -10.80 13.74 29.68
N CYS A 224 -10.36 12.55 30.09
CA CYS A 224 -10.46 11.33 29.29
C CYS A 224 -11.90 10.95 28.90
N ILE A 225 -12.87 11.28 29.76
CA ILE A 225 -14.30 11.02 29.53
C ILE A 225 -14.93 11.98 28.50
N TYR A 226 -14.40 13.19 28.35
CA TYR A 226 -14.93 14.20 27.42
C TYR A 226 -14.23 14.20 26.06
N ILE A 227 -13.05 13.58 25.96
CA ILE A 227 -12.30 13.47 24.71
C ILE A 227 -12.89 12.33 23.86
N THR A 228 -13.77 12.70 22.93
CA THR A 228 -14.33 11.78 21.94
C THR A 228 -13.32 11.54 20.83
N ARG A 229 -12.86 10.29 20.68
CA ARG A 229 -11.91 9.92 19.63
C ARG A 229 -12.61 9.87 18.27
N LYS A 230 -12.44 10.93 17.47
CA LYS A 230 -12.89 10.97 16.06
C LYS A 230 -11.82 10.50 15.08
N SER A 231 -10.55 10.55 15.47
CA SER A 231 -9.41 10.13 14.66
C SER A 231 -8.92 8.73 15.03
N LEU A 232 -8.63 7.90 14.02
CA LEU A 232 -7.98 6.60 14.20
C LEU A 232 -6.46 6.72 14.41
N THR A 233 -5.85 7.86 14.10
CA THR A 233 -4.38 8.04 14.10
C THR A 233 -3.85 8.55 15.43
N LEU A 234 -4.58 9.41 16.14
CA LEU A 234 -4.15 10.01 17.41
C LEU A 234 -4.84 9.35 18.62
N THR A 235 -4.10 9.23 19.71
CA THR A 235 -4.63 8.81 21.01
C THR A 235 -5.39 9.96 21.68
N LYS A 236 -6.25 9.64 22.66
CA LYS A 236 -6.96 10.68 23.45
C LYS A 236 -5.99 11.61 24.19
N PHE A 237 -4.88 11.07 24.68
CA PHE A 237 -3.82 11.86 25.33
C PHE A 237 -3.16 12.82 24.35
N GLN A 238 -2.81 12.36 23.15
CA GLN A 238 -2.24 13.24 22.11
C GLN A 238 -3.22 14.33 21.67
N ILE A 239 -4.52 14.04 21.63
CA ILE A 239 -5.55 15.07 21.37
C ILE A 239 -5.52 16.14 22.46
N LEU A 240 -5.44 15.75 23.74
CA LEU A 240 -5.28 16.69 24.85
C LEU A 240 -3.99 17.52 24.69
N MET A 241 -2.88 16.88 24.33
CA MET A 241 -1.60 17.57 24.12
C MET A 241 -1.68 18.62 23.02
N ILE A 242 -2.25 18.29 21.86
CA ILE A 242 -2.46 19.23 20.74
C ILE A 242 -3.30 20.43 21.18
N VAL A 243 -4.34 20.21 22.00
CA VAL A 243 -5.16 21.30 22.56
C VAL A 243 -4.34 22.18 23.50
N LEU A 244 -3.57 21.60 24.42
CA LEU A 244 -2.73 22.35 25.36
C LEU A 244 -1.61 23.13 24.64
N LEU A 245 -0.99 22.51 23.62
CA LEU A 245 -0.02 23.14 22.74
C LEU A 245 -0.63 24.35 22.02
N LYS A 246 -1.83 24.19 21.46
CA LYS A 246 -2.55 25.28 20.81
C LYS A 246 -2.85 26.42 21.78
N LEU A 247 -3.31 26.11 23.00
CA LEU A 247 -3.65 27.13 23.99
C LEU A 247 -2.43 27.87 24.54
N ARG A 248 -1.30 27.18 24.72
CA ARG A 248 -0.10 27.78 25.31
C ARG A 248 0.79 28.50 24.30
N LEU A 249 1.03 27.88 23.16
CA LEU A 249 1.98 28.36 22.15
C LEU A 249 1.30 29.07 20.97
N ASP A 250 -0.03 29.14 20.97
CA ASP A 250 -0.87 29.69 19.89
C ASP A 250 -0.52 29.16 18.48
N VAL A 251 -0.06 27.90 18.41
CA VAL A 251 0.37 27.27 17.16
C VAL A 251 -0.74 27.30 16.10
N PRO A 252 -0.49 27.71 14.85
CA PRO A 252 -1.55 27.71 13.82
C PRO A 252 -2.01 26.29 13.49
N PHE A 253 -3.25 26.13 13.04
CA PHE A 253 -3.81 24.80 12.75
C PHE A 253 -3.07 24.06 11.62
N GLN A 254 -2.42 24.78 10.71
CA GLN A 254 -1.59 24.18 9.67
C GLN A 254 -0.45 23.34 10.26
N ASP A 255 0.19 23.82 11.33
CA ASP A 255 1.35 23.19 11.94
C ASP A 255 0.97 22.02 12.86
N LEU A 256 -0.27 22.02 13.37
CA LEU A 256 -0.83 20.92 14.19
C LEU A 256 -1.39 19.76 13.34
N ALA A 257 -1.56 19.95 12.02
CA ALA A 257 -2.18 18.98 11.12
C ALA A 257 -1.18 18.04 10.40
N TYR A 258 0.13 18.30 10.54
CA TYR A 258 1.23 17.52 9.94
C TYR A 258 1.82 16.51 10.92
#